data_AF-A0A960IFN6-F1
#
_entry.id   AF-A0A960IFN6-F1
#
_cell.length_a   1.000
_cell.length_b   1.000
_cell.length_c   1.000
_cell.angle_alpha   90.00
_cell.angle_beta   90.00
_cell.angle_gamma   90.00
#
_symmetry.space_group_name_H-M   'P 1'
#
loop_
_entity.id
_entity.type
_entity.pdbx_description
1 polymer ?
#
loop_
_entity_poly.entity_id
_entity_poly.type
_entity_poly.pdbx_seq_one_letter_code
_entity_poly.pdbx_strand_id
1 'polypeptide(L)'
;NPRQLVIHAQHLEELLRLALERGAYDDPRLQQRLSEAYVEVRLFQLHNWRSLSRLEHGRELGPEGSALKLYWSEMSQRLHQTALAVLGDAAPLWRGAAANPGDGAWQRAWLYYQASSIFAGTNEIQRNIIGERVLGLPREPKPAAER
;
A
#
# COMPACT_ATOMS: atom_id res chain seq x y z
N ASN A 1 -4.62 9.13 -5.58
CA ASN A 1 -5.38 9.54 -4.39
C ASN A 1 -4.44 10.36 -3.49
N PRO A 2 -4.49 11.70 -3.55
CA PRO A 2 -3.58 12.58 -2.81
C PRO A 2 -3.61 12.39 -1.29
N ARG A 3 -4.80 12.11 -0.71
CA ARG A 3 -4.93 11.84 0.73
C ARG A 3 -4.14 10.62 1.14
N GLN A 4 -4.25 9.53 0.37
CA GLN A 4 -3.53 8.30 0.67
C GLN A 4 -2.01 8.47 0.54
N LEU A 5 -1.54 9.33 -0.36
CA LEU A 5 -0.12 9.66 -0.47
C LEU A 5 0.40 10.32 0.82
N VAL A 6 -0.33 11.31 1.35
CA VAL A 6 0.06 11.99 2.59
C VAL A 6 0.15 11.01 3.76
N ILE A 7 -0.87 10.15 3.91
CA ILE A 7 -0.90 9.12 4.97
C ILE A 7 0.33 8.19 4.87
N HIS A 8 0.65 7.72 3.66
CA HIS A 8 1.78 6.80 3.46
C HIS A 8 3.14 7.46 3.63
N ALA A 9 3.27 8.75 3.27
CA ALA A 9 4.48 9.51 3.55
C ALA A 9 4.72 9.65 5.06
N GLN A 10 3.67 10.00 5.81
CA GLN A 10 3.74 10.09 7.28
C GLN A 10 4.05 8.73 7.93
N HIS A 11 3.39 7.67 7.47
CA HIS A 11 3.67 6.32 7.96
C HIS A 11 5.11 5.90 7.64
N LEU A 12 5.62 6.20 6.44
CA LEU A 12 7.00 5.88 6.09
C LEU A 12 8.00 6.60 6.99
N GLU A 13 7.83 7.91 7.21
CA GLU A 13 8.71 8.69 8.10
C GLU A 13 8.73 8.11 9.51
N GLU A 14 7.55 7.81 10.06
CA GLU A 14 7.41 7.22 11.38
C GLU A 14 7.99 5.80 11.46
N LEU A 15 7.82 4.99 10.41
CA LEU A 15 8.41 3.66 10.32
C LEU A 15 9.93 3.72 10.32
N LEU A 16 10.53 4.62 9.54
CA LEU A 16 11.99 4.77 9.47
C LEU A 16 12.56 5.27 10.81
N ARG A 17 11.85 6.17 11.50
CA ARG A 17 12.20 6.61 12.86
C ARG A 17 12.16 5.44 13.84
N LEU A 18 11.07 4.69 13.86
CA LEU A 18 10.90 3.52 14.72
C LEU A 18 11.96 2.44 14.44
N ALA A 19 12.30 2.23 13.16
CA ALA A 19 13.34 1.31 12.75
C ALA A 19 14.72 1.68 13.29
N LEU A 20 15.05 2.99 13.34
CA LEU A 20 16.29 3.46 13.97
C LEU A 20 16.27 3.19 15.48
N GLU A 21 15.19 3.56 16.16
CA GLU A 21 15.04 3.41 17.62
C GLU A 21 15.10 1.95 18.09
N ARG A 22 14.68 1.02 17.23
CA ARG A 22 14.61 -0.41 17.54
C ARG A 22 15.78 -1.22 16.98
N GLY A 23 16.80 -0.58 16.40
CA GLY A 23 17.94 -1.28 15.80
C GLY A 23 17.56 -2.17 14.60
N ALA A 24 16.46 -1.87 13.91
CA ALA A 24 15.99 -2.69 12.79
C ALA A 24 16.96 -2.68 11.60
N TYR A 25 17.84 -1.68 11.51
CA TYR A 25 18.89 -1.62 10.48
C TYR A 25 20.04 -2.60 10.71
N ASP A 26 20.12 -3.21 11.90
CA ASP A 26 21.12 -4.23 12.21
C ASP A 26 20.73 -5.63 11.66
N ASP A 27 19.44 -5.83 11.28
CA ASP A 27 18.99 -7.00 10.51
C ASP A 27 18.95 -6.68 9.01
N PRO A 28 19.82 -7.28 8.18
CA PRO A 28 19.84 -7.04 6.73
C PRO A 28 18.49 -7.30 6.03
N ARG A 29 17.66 -8.21 6.55
CA ARG A 29 16.33 -8.48 5.99
C ARG A 29 15.37 -7.34 6.25
N LEU A 30 15.41 -6.75 7.45
CA LEU A 30 14.60 -5.58 7.77
C LEU A 30 15.10 -4.35 7.02
N GLN A 31 16.42 -4.17 6.92
CA GLN A 31 17.04 -3.12 6.11
C GLN A 31 16.52 -3.16 4.66
N GLN A 32 16.56 -4.33 4.00
CA GLN A 32 16.03 -4.49 2.64
C GLN A 32 14.55 -4.11 2.55
N ARG A 33 13.72 -4.56 3.49
CA ARG A 33 12.28 -4.25 3.52
C ARG A 33 11.99 -2.78 3.74
N LEU A 34 12.79 -2.09 4.55
CA LEU A 34 12.68 -0.65 4.79
C LEU A 34 13.09 0.14 3.55
N SER A 35 14.16 -0.27 2.87
CA SER A 35 14.57 0.30 1.58
C SER A 35 13.48 0.12 0.52
N GLU A 36 12.90 -1.07 0.43
CA GLU A 36 11.77 -1.34 -0.48
C GLU A 36 10.59 -0.42 -0.16
N ALA A 37 10.15 -0.35 1.10
CA ALA A 37 9.05 0.52 1.52
C ALA A 37 9.30 2.00 1.17
N TYR A 38 10.55 2.47 1.32
CA TYR A 38 10.94 3.82 0.92
C TYR A 38 10.75 4.03 -0.58
N VAL A 39 11.34 3.14 -1.40
CA VAL A 39 11.24 3.22 -2.86
C VAL A 39 9.78 3.16 -3.29
N GLU A 40 9.00 2.26 -2.71
CA GLU A 40 7.63 2.05 -3.14
C GLU A 40 6.74 3.27 -2.91
N VAL A 41 6.86 3.93 -1.75
CA VAL A 41 6.12 5.17 -1.44
C VAL A 41 6.58 6.31 -2.35
N ARG A 42 7.86 6.38 -2.72
CA ARG A 42 8.35 7.36 -3.72
C ARG A 42 7.79 7.09 -5.11
N LEU A 43 7.71 5.84 -5.54
CA LEU A 43 7.05 5.47 -6.80
C LEU A 43 5.56 5.84 -6.78
N PHE A 44 4.88 5.62 -5.66
CA PHE A 44 3.49 6.05 -5.46
C PHE A 44 3.34 7.57 -5.56
N GLN A 45 4.26 8.34 -4.95
CA GLN A 45 4.32 9.79 -5.03
C GLN A 45 4.45 10.26 -6.49
N LEU A 46 5.43 9.73 -7.22
CA LEU A 46 5.67 10.07 -8.62
C LEU A 46 4.46 9.75 -9.52
N HIS A 47 3.80 8.61 -9.29
CA HIS A 47 2.59 8.25 -10.03
C HIS A 47 1.42 9.19 -9.74
N ASN A 48 1.23 9.60 -8.49
CA ASN A 48 0.20 10.58 -8.15
C ASN A 48 0.48 11.94 -8.80
N TRP A 49 1.73 12.41 -8.78
CA TRP A 49 2.12 13.64 -9.46
C TRP A 49 1.92 13.57 -10.97
N ARG A 50 2.24 12.43 -11.60
CA ARG A 50 1.96 12.22 -13.02
C ARG A 50 0.46 12.31 -13.33
N SER A 51 -0.39 11.71 -12.49
CA SER A 51 -1.85 11.80 -12.66
C SER A 51 -2.37 13.23 -12.46
N LEU A 52 -1.88 13.94 -11.45
CA LEU A 52 -2.24 15.35 -11.22
C LEU A 52 -1.80 16.25 -12.37
N SER A 53 -0.55 16.08 -12.85
CA SER A 53 -0.04 16.83 -14.00
C SER A 53 -0.92 16.62 -15.25
N ARG A 54 -1.40 15.39 -15.50
CA ARG A 54 -2.33 15.12 -16.61
C ARG A 54 -3.65 15.87 -16.44
N LEU A 55 -4.23 15.84 -15.25
CA LEU A 55 -5.48 16.56 -14.95
C LEU A 55 -5.31 18.08 -15.11
N GLU A 56 -4.20 18.65 -14.63
CA GLU A 56 -3.86 20.07 -14.81
C GLU A 56 -3.77 20.47 -16.30
N HIS A 57 -3.34 19.55 -17.17
CA HIS A 57 -3.30 19.76 -18.62
C HIS A 57 -4.61 19.36 -19.33
N GLY A 58 -5.72 19.22 -18.60
CA GLY A 58 -7.04 18.88 -19.15
C GLY A 58 -7.14 17.47 -19.75
N ARG A 59 -6.21 16.56 -19.43
CA ARG A 59 -6.26 15.17 -19.91
C ARG A 59 -7.09 14.32 -18.97
N GLU A 60 -7.95 13.50 -19.54
CA GLU A 60 -8.72 12.51 -18.77
C GLU A 60 -7.80 11.42 -18.18
N LEU A 61 -8.20 10.91 -17.02
CA LEU A 61 -7.61 9.72 -16.43
C LEU A 61 -8.39 8.50 -16.94
N GLY A 62 -7.70 7.59 -17.60
CA GLY A 62 -8.27 6.37 -18.15
C GLY A 62 -8.13 5.17 -17.22
N PRO A 63 -8.28 3.94 -17.76
CA PRO A 63 -8.21 2.69 -17.00
C PRO A 63 -6.85 2.44 -16.33
N GLU A 64 -5.80 3.18 -16.67
CA GLU A 64 -4.49 3.14 -16.00
C GLU A 64 -4.55 3.52 -14.50
N GLY A 65 -5.61 4.20 -14.07
CA GLY A 65 -5.89 4.42 -12.65
C GLY A 65 -5.99 3.11 -11.86
N SER A 66 -6.38 2.02 -12.52
CA SER A 66 -6.45 0.69 -11.92
C SER A 66 -5.10 0.15 -11.52
N ALA A 67 -4.05 0.44 -12.28
CA ALA A 67 -2.67 0.06 -11.94
C ALA A 67 -2.21 0.79 -10.67
N LEU A 68 -2.55 2.09 -10.55
CA LEU A 68 -2.21 2.86 -9.35
C LEU A 68 -2.97 2.36 -8.11
N LYS A 69 -4.23 1.94 -8.25
CA LYS A 69 -5.01 1.34 -7.13
C LYS A 69 -4.42 0.00 -6.71
N LEU A 70 -4.08 -0.87 -7.66
CA LEU A 70 -3.47 -2.17 -7.40
C LEU A 70 -2.11 -2.01 -6.69
N TYR A 71 -1.28 -1.12 -7.22
CA TYR A 71 0.01 -0.80 -6.62
C TYR A 71 -0.15 -0.28 -5.18
N TRP A 72 -1.09 0.64 -4.97
CA TRP A 72 -1.37 1.20 -3.65
C TRP A 72 -1.76 0.12 -2.63
N SER A 73 -2.67 -0.80 -2.96
CA SER A 73 -3.14 -1.81 -2.00
C SER A 73 -2.01 -2.76 -1.59
N GLU A 74 -1.22 -3.24 -2.57
CA GLU A 74 -0.11 -4.15 -2.32
C GLU A 74 1.04 -3.47 -1.56
N MET A 75 1.43 -2.26 -1.95
CA MET A 75 2.42 -1.44 -1.24
C MET A 75 1.97 -1.19 0.20
N SER A 76 0.69 -0.81 0.40
CA SER A 76 0.15 -0.55 1.74
C SER A 76 0.28 -1.78 2.63
N GLN A 77 -0.07 -2.96 2.12
CA GLN A 77 0.07 -4.21 2.88
C GLN A 77 1.52 -4.49 3.23
N ARG A 78 2.46 -4.39 2.28
CA ARG A 78 3.89 -4.60 2.53
C ARG A 78 4.46 -3.62 3.55
N LEU A 79 4.16 -2.33 3.42
CA LEU A 79 4.62 -1.30 4.37
C LEU A 79 4.19 -1.62 5.80
N HIS A 80 2.91 -1.97 6.00
CA HIS A 80 2.40 -2.25 7.34
C HIS A 80 2.86 -3.61 7.87
N GLN A 81 3.10 -4.60 7.01
CA GLN A 81 3.77 -5.84 7.42
C GLN A 81 5.22 -5.58 7.87
N THR A 82 5.93 -4.67 7.20
CA THR A 82 7.28 -4.23 7.62
C THR A 82 7.22 -3.48 8.94
N ALA A 83 6.23 -2.62 9.15
CA ALA A 83 6.04 -1.96 10.44
C ALA A 83 5.80 -2.96 11.59
N LEU A 84 4.95 -3.98 11.39
CA LEU A 84 4.77 -5.02 12.40
C LEU A 84 6.07 -5.81 12.66
N ALA A 85 6.87 -6.08 11.63
CA ALA A 85 8.15 -6.76 11.80
C ALA A 85 9.16 -5.91 12.60
N VAL A 86 9.21 -4.60 12.35
CA VAL A 86 10.04 -3.64 13.12
C VAL A 86 9.58 -3.55 14.58
N LEU A 87 8.27 -3.65 14.84
CA LEU A 87 7.74 -3.67 16.20
C LEU A 87 8.15 -4.93 16.99
N GLY A 88 8.43 -6.05 16.31
CA GLY A 88 8.81 -7.31 16.93
C GLY A 88 7.78 -7.77 17.96
N ASP A 89 8.21 -8.02 19.20
CA ASP A 89 7.36 -8.48 20.30
C ASP A 89 6.24 -7.49 20.68
N ALA A 90 6.35 -6.22 20.26
CA ALA A 90 5.29 -5.22 20.46
C ALA A 90 4.19 -5.28 19.39
N ALA A 91 4.40 -6.00 18.27
CA ALA A 91 3.44 -6.12 17.18
C ALA A 91 2.04 -6.58 17.61
N PRO A 92 1.86 -7.59 18.51
CA PRO A 92 0.53 -8.01 18.95
C PRO A 92 -0.12 -7.05 19.97
N LEU A 93 0.58 -6.05 20.49
CA LEU A 93 0.03 -5.15 21.50
C LEU A 93 -1.09 -4.29 20.90
N TRP A 94 -2.24 -4.29 21.58
CA TRP A 94 -3.40 -3.49 21.15
C TRP A 94 -3.46 -2.14 21.87
N ARG A 95 -4.38 -1.27 21.43
CA ARG A 95 -4.65 0.03 22.04
C ARG A 95 -4.84 -0.12 23.55
N GLY A 96 -4.18 0.72 24.34
CA GLY A 96 -4.25 0.71 25.80
C GLY A 96 -3.31 -0.29 26.49
N ALA A 97 -2.58 -1.13 25.76
CA ALA A 97 -1.53 -1.96 26.34
C ALA A 97 -0.31 -1.12 26.76
N ALA A 98 0.28 -1.43 27.90
CA ALA A 98 1.54 -0.83 28.32
C ALA A 98 2.64 -1.10 27.28
N ALA A 99 3.48 -0.10 27.01
CA ALA A 99 4.59 -0.16 26.05
C ALA A 99 4.22 -0.37 24.55
N ASN A 100 2.97 -0.13 24.15
CA ASN A 100 2.57 -0.16 22.73
C ASN A 100 3.03 1.12 21.97
N PRO A 101 3.97 1.03 21.01
CA PRO A 101 4.40 2.19 20.24
C PRO A 101 3.26 2.74 19.38
N GLY A 102 2.96 4.03 19.53
CA GLY A 102 1.88 4.68 18.79
C GLY A 102 0.46 4.24 19.20
N ASP A 103 0.28 3.68 20.41
CA ASP A 103 -1.02 3.29 20.99
C ASP A 103 -1.90 2.48 20.01
N GLY A 104 -1.31 1.47 19.37
CA GLY A 104 -2.03 0.55 18.49
C GLY A 104 -2.29 1.09 17.08
N ALA A 105 -1.71 2.23 16.69
CA ALA A 105 -1.93 2.83 15.37
C ALA A 105 -1.47 1.89 14.23
N TRP A 106 -0.32 1.24 14.39
CA TRP A 106 0.24 0.33 13.40
C TRP A 106 -0.62 -0.91 13.17
N GLN A 107 -1.16 -1.48 14.24
CA GLN A 107 -2.01 -2.67 14.21
C GLN A 107 -3.37 -2.36 13.58
N ARG A 108 -3.96 -1.21 13.95
CA ARG A 108 -5.20 -0.72 13.29
C ARG A 108 -4.98 -0.46 11.82
N ALA A 109 -3.88 0.18 11.45
CA ALA A 109 -3.54 0.45 10.06
C ALA A 109 -3.31 -0.86 9.30
N TRP A 110 -2.56 -1.81 9.87
CA TRP A 110 -2.36 -3.12 9.27
C TRP A 110 -3.69 -3.83 8.98
N LEU A 111 -4.61 -3.88 9.95
CA LEU A 111 -5.95 -4.46 9.76
C LEU A 111 -6.75 -3.73 8.68
N TYR A 112 -6.72 -2.39 8.68
CA TYR A 112 -7.41 -1.60 7.66
C TYR A 112 -6.87 -1.90 6.26
N TYR A 113 -5.55 -1.94 6.09
CA TYR A 113 -4.93 -2.17 4.79
C TYR A 113 -4.97 -3.63 4.34
N GLN A 114 -5.27 -4.59 5.21
CA GLN A 114 -5.67 -5.93 4.75
C GLN A 114 -6.93 -5.84 3.87
N ALA A 115 -7.91 -5.02 4.22
CA ALA A 115 -9.12 -4.86 3.43
C ALA A 115 -8.89 -4.12 2.09
N SER A 116 -7.76 -3.42 1.92
CA SER A 116 -7.47 -2.61 0.73
C SER A 116 -7.35 -3.43 -0.58
N SER A 117 -7.04 -4.72 -0.48
CA SER A 117 -7.05 -5.63 -1.62
C SER A 117 -8.46 -6.03 -2.07
N ILE A 118 -9.49 -5.71 -1.29
CA ILE A 118 -10.89 -6.11 -1.53
C ILE A 118 -11.75 -4.91 -1.90
N PHE A 119 -11.72 -3.84 -1.10
CA PHE A 119 -12.63 -2.72 -1.32
C PHE A 119 -12.20 -1.84 -2.51
N ALA A 120 -13.17 -1.11 -3.07
CA ALA A 120 -13.01 -0.27 -4.25
C ALA A 120 -12.44 -1.05 -5.46
N GLY A 121 -13.00 -2.24 -5.69
CA GLY A 121 -12.55 -3.21 -6.70
C GLY A 121 -11.45 -4.10 -6.13
N THR A 122 -11.64 -5.43 -6.12
CA THR A 122 -10.59 -6.33 -5.62
C THR A 122 -9.35 -6.23 -6.51
N ASN A 123 -8.19 -6.61 -5.98
CA ASN A 123 -6.95 -6.60 -6.76
C ASN A 123 -7.06 -7.45 -8.03
N GLU A 124 -7.85 -8.52 -8.01
CA GLU A 124 -8.15 -9.39 -9.15
C GLU A 124 -8.95 -8.63 -10.21
N ILE A 125 -10.00 -7.92 -9.81
CA ILE A 125 -10.76 -7.05 -10.71
C ILE A 125 -9.87 -5.95 -11.30
N GLN A 126 -8.96 -5.37 -10.50
CA GLN A 126 -8.01 -4.38 -11.02
C GLN A 126 -7.07 -4.98 -12.08
N ARG A 127 -6.57 -6.21 -11.86
CA ARG A 127 -5.74 -6.93 -12.84
C ARG A 127 -6.52 -7.21 -14.13
N ASN A 128 -7.80 -7.57 -14.04
CA ASN A 128 -8.67 -7.74 -15.19
C ASN A 128 -8.84 -6.42 -15.97
N ILE A 129 -9.09 -5.30 -15.29
CA ILE A 129 -9.20 -3.99 -15.94
C ILE A 129 -7.90 -3.63 -16.66
N ILE A 130 -6.75 -3.89 -16.04
CA ILE A 130 -5.43 -3.66 -16.65
C ILE A 130 -5.28 -4.54 -17.91
N GLY A 131 -5.54 -5.84 -17.80
CA GLY A 131 -5.47 -6.76 -18.94
C GLY A 131 -6.37 -6.33 -20.09
N GLU A 132 -7.66 -6.14 -19.84
CA GLU A 132 -8.66 -5.89 -20.88
C GLU A 132 -8.60 -4.48 -21.45
N ARG A 133 -8.51 -3.46 -20.59
CA ARG A 133 -8.69 -2.05 -21.00
C ARG A 133 -7.40 -1.29 -21.20
N VAL A 134 -6.30 -1.73 -20.58
CA VAL A 134 -4.98 -1.10 -20.76
C VAL A 134 -4.15 -1.89 -21.77
N LEU A 135 -4.13 -3.22 -21.67
CA LEU A 135 -3.30 -4.08 -22.53
C LEU A 135 -4.06 -4.66 -23.73
N GLY A 136 -5.39 -4.52 -23.80
CA GLY A 136 -6.20 -5.03 -24.91
C GLY A 136 -6.35 -6.55 -24.96
N LEU A 137 -6.14 -7.23 -23.84
CA LEU A 137 -6.30 -8.69 -23.75
C LEU A 137 -7.79 -9.09 -23.82
N PRO A 138 -8.09 -10.33 -24.24
CA PRO A 138 -9.44 -10.87 -24.19
C PRO A 138 -10.04 -10.82 -22.78
N ARG A 139 -11.37 -10.69 -22.74
CA ARG A 139 -12.16 -10.72 -21.50
C ARG A 139 -12.06 -12.04 -20.77
N GLU A 140 -12.10 -11.99 -19.44
CA GLU A 140 -12.20 -13.20 -18.63
C GLU A 140 -13.50 -13.96 -18.97
N PRO A 141 -13.45 -15.30 -19.16
CA PRO A 141 -14.64 -16.10 -19.42
C PRO A 141 -15.63 -15.99 -18.28
N LYS A 142 -16.89 -15.69 -18.58
CA LYS A 142 -17.95 -15.72 -17.57
C LYS A 142 -18.21 -17.18 -17.16
N PRO A 143 -18.42 -17.46 -15.86
CA PRO A 143 -18.89 -18.77 -15.43
C PRO A 143 -20.13 -19.16 -16.24
N ALA A 144 -20.21 -20.43 -16.67
CA ALA A 144 -21.43 -20.92 -17.28
C ALA A 144 -22.59 -20.71 -16.30
N ALA A 145 -23.72 -20.20 -16.77
CA ALA A 145 -24.89 -20.02 -15.92
C ALA A 145 -25.25 -21.38 -15.31
N GLU A 146 -25.22 -21.46 -13.97
CA GLU A 146 -25.76 -22.60 -13.24
C GLU A 146 -27.23 -22.74 -13.63
N ARG A 147 -27.60 -23.90 -14.19
CA ARG A 147 -28.97 -24.24 -14.59
C ARG A 147 -29.75 -24.78 -13.41
#